data_AF-A0AA42LUQ9-F1
#
_entry.id   AF-A0AA42LUQ9-F1
#
_cell.length_a   1.000
_cell.length_b   1.000
_cell.length_c   1.000
_cell.angle_alpha   90.00
_cell.angle_beta   90.00
_cell.angle_gamma   90.00
#
_symmetry.space_group_name_H-M   'P 1'
#
loop_
_entity.id
_entity.type
_entity.pdbx_description
1 polymer ?
#
loop_
_entity_poly.entity_id
_entity_poly.type
_entity_poly.pdbx_seq_one_letter_code
_entity_poly.pdbx_strand_id
1 'polypeptide(L)'
;MAKYPINAKDPYVDPDTGVLRNRFGISDQSELDRVEATFAAVRSYELAVSPVRGEFNLAHLQQIHQRLFGDVYEWAGKIRTVDISKGTTRFASHEQIASYAPQITRPLSREGHLKGLAPDSFSERAGHYLGELNVLHPFREGNGRSIREFIGQLAHDAGYGIDWQGVERVEMTKASIEAYQGDSQRMACLIRSNLRDLEREYAVDLAKAVAGERVHVVLAAPGRDYEGAVIGSTERYLIQEQKGHAGEMVLHSRRALLNLDLAVPGRVIGIRYPHGGVGLVERPELQAEQAYSMQHQRDRDLGR
;
A
#
# COMPACT_ATOMS: atom_id res chain seq x y z
N MET A 1 -22.66 23.44 -0.09
CA MET A 1 -22.93 23.33 -1.53
C MET A 1 -22.81 21.86 -1.93
N ALA A 2 -23.76 21.34 -2.71
CA ALA A 2 -23.73 19.95 -3.18
C ALA A 2 -22.48 19.67 -4.02
N LYS A 3 -21.87 18.49 -3.81
CA LYS A 3 -20.60 18.10 -4.42
C LYS A 3 -20.69 17.80 -5.92
N TYR A 4 -21.87 17.39 -6.40
CA TYR A 4 -22.18 17.13 -7.80
C TYR A 4 -23.39 17.99 -8.21
N PRO A 5 -23.51 18.40 -9.48
CA PRO A 5 -24.70 19.10 -9.96
C PRO A 5 -25.94 18.24 -9.73
N ILE A 6 -26.94 18.80 -9.04
CA ILE A 6 -28.22 18.12 -8.82
C ILE A 6 -29.09 18.33 -10.07
N ASN A 7 -29.44 17.24 -10.73
CA ASN A 7 -30.46 17.25 -11.77
C ASN A 7 -31.81 16.99 -11.11
N ALA A 8 -32.87 17.69 -11.52
CA ALA A 8 -34.23 17.46 -11.04
C ALA A 8 -34.73 16.01 -11.24
N LYS A 9 -34.02 15.22 -12.07
CA LYS A 9 -34.26 13.78 -12.30
C LYS A 9 -33.33 12.84 -11.52
N ASP A 10 -32.51 13.34 -10.60
CA ASP A 10 -31.61 12.52 -9.79
C ASP A 10 -32.42 11.72 -8.73
N PRO A 11 -32.58 10.38 -8.87
CA PRO A 11 -33.41 9.60 -7.98
C PRO A 11 -32.83 9.47 -6.57
N TYR A 12 -31.55 9.82 -6.39
CA TYR A 12 -30.85 9.76 -5.12
C TYR A 12 -31.09 10.99 -4.25
N VAL A 13 -31.63 12.07 -4.84
CA VAL A 13 -31.86 13.35 -4.16
C VAL A 13 -33.35 13.49 -3.85
N ASP A 14 -33.64 13.97 -2.66
CA ASP A 14 -34.98 14.38 -2.29
C ASP A 14 -35.31 15.73 -2.98
N PRO A 15 -36.38 15.81 -3.79
CA PRO A 15 -36.64 16.98 -4.62
C PRO A 15 -37.06 18.22 -3.81
N ASP A 16 -37.59 18.03 -2.61
CA ASP A 16 -38.07 19.13 -1.77
C ASP A 16 -36.91 19.77 -1.00
N THR A 17 -35.95 18.95 -0.57
CA THR A 17 -34.84 19.39 0.29
C THR A 17 -33.53 19.59 -0.47
N GLY A 18 -33.37 18.95 -1.62
CA GLY A 18 -32.10 18.91 -2.38
C GLY A 18 -31.01 18.08 -1.71
N VAL A 19 -31.33 17.33 -0.65
CA VAL A 19 -30.40 16.49 0.11
C VAL A 19 -30.50 15.03 -0.34
N LEU A 20 -29.41 14.26 -0.26
CA LEU A 20 -29.43 12.85 -0.59
C LEU A 20 -30.40 12.08 0.31
N ARG A 21 -31.24 11.23 -0.29
CA ARG A 21 -32.11 10.29 0.42
C ARG A 21 -31.25 9.40 1.31
N ASN A 22 -31.55 9.41 2.60
CA ASN A 22 -30.79 8.71 3.64
C ASN A 22 -31.73 8.02 4.62
N ARG A 23 -31.24 6.99 5.30
CA ARG A 23 -32.00 6.13 6.23
C ARG A 23 -32.48 6.87 7.49
N PHE A 24 -31.93 8.04 7.77
CA PHE A 24 -32.26 8.84 8.95
C PHE A 24 -33.34 9.90 8.67
N GLY A 25 -33.76 10.07 7.41
CA GLY A 25 -34.72 11.11 7.03
C GLY A 25 -34.18 12.54 7.22
N ILE A 26 -32.85 12.71 7.26
CA ILE A 26 -32.21 14.02 7.46
C ILE A 26 -32.38 14.87 6.19
N SER A 27 -32.91 16.07 6.35
CA SER A 27 -33.14 17.05 5.27
C SER A 27 -32.18 18.24 5.28
N ASP A 28 -31.30 18.34 6.29
CA ASP A 28 -30.23 19.34 6.34
C ASP A 28 -28.91 18.76 5.84
N GLN A 29 -28.26 19.45 4.89
CA GLN A 29 -27.03 18.95 4.28
C GLN A 29 -25.87 18.87 5.28
N SER A 30 -25.76 19.84 6.19
CA SER A 30 -24.63 19.91 7.13
C SER A 30 -24.75 18.82 8.20
N GLU A 31 -25.97 18.55 8.65
CA GLU A 31 -26.28 17.44 9.54
C GLU A 31 -26.01 16.09 8.86
N LEU A 32 -26.46 15.90 7.60
CA LEU A 32 -26.18 14.68 6.86
C LEU A 32 -24.68 14.45 6.68
N ASP A 33 -23.93 15.49 6.30
CA ASP A 33 -22.47 15.41 6.15
C ASP A 33 -21.79 14.95 7.44
N ARG A 34 -22.23 15.48 8.60
CA ARG A 34 -21.67 15.11 9.91
C ARG A 34 -22.02 13.68 10.31
N VAL A 35 -23.27 13.27 10.12
CA VAL A 35 -23.74 11.91 10.43
C VAL A 35 -23.03 10.90 9.53
N GLU A 36 -22.99 11.15 8.22
CA GLU A 36 -22.31 10.29 7.26
C GLU A 36 -20.82 10.16 7.55
N ALA A 37 -20.13 11.26 7.85
CA ALA A 37 -18.72 11.23 8.22
C ALA A 37 -18.46 10.42 9.50
N THR A 38 -19.35 10.53 10.49
CA THR A 38 -19.23 9.79 11.76
C THR A 38 -19.37 8.29 11.54
N PHE A 39 -20.41 7.84 10.83
CA PHE A 39 -20.59 6.42 10.51
C PHE A 39 -19.45 5.89 9.64
N ALA A 40 -19.07 6.61 8.58
CA ALA A 40 -17.98 6.19 7.72
C ALA A 40 -16.64 6.05 8.47
N ALA A 41 -16.36 6.91 9.46
CA ALA A 41 -15.15 6.81 10.28
C ALA A 41 -15.16 5.55 11.17
N VAL A 42 -16.30 5.26 11.82
CA VAL A 42 -16.45 4.03 12.62
C VAL A 42 -16.28 2.79 11.73
N ARG A 43 -16.91 2.76 10.56
CA ARG A 43 -16.84 1.64 9.62
C ARG A 43 -15.45 1.48 9.00
N SER A 44 -14.73 2.57 8.76
CA SER A 44 -13.33 2.53 8.31
C SER A 44 -12.43 1.89 9.38
N TYR A 45 -12.61 2.24 10.66
CA TYR A 45 -11.89 1.58 11.76
C TYR A 45 -12.21 0.07 11.84
N GLU A 46 -13.48 -0.31 11.72
CA GLU A 46 -13.86 -1.73 11.68
C GLU A 46 -13.24 -2.48 10.49
N LEU A 47 -13.16 -1.84 9.32
CA LEU A 47 -12.52 -2.40 8.12
C LEU A 47 -11.01 -2.59 8.29
N ALA A 48 -10.34 -1.75 9.08
CA ALA A 48 -8.92 -1.91 9.37
C ALA A 48 -8.64 -3.18 10.19
N VAL A 49 -9.57 -3.56 11.06
CA VAL A 49 -9.46 -4.78 11.90
C VAL A 49 -9.99 -6.02 11.19
N SER A 50 -11.11 -5.87 10.48
CA SER A 50 -11.80 -6.95 9.78
C SER A 50 -12.12 -6.51 8.34
N PRO A 51 -11.13 -6.56 7.44
CA PRO A 51 -11.31 -6.11 6.06
C PRO A 51 -12.33 -6.98 5.33
N VAL A 52 -12.97 -6.38 4.32
CA VAL A 52 -13.74 -7.13 3.34
C VAL A 52 -12.78 -8.05 2.59
N ARG A 53 -13.17 -9.31 2.41
CA ARG A 53 -12.42 -10.25 1.59
C ARG A 53 -12.90 -10.15 0.15
N GLY A 54 -11.97 -10.06 -0.80
CA GLY A 54 -12.29 -10.02 -2.21
C GLY A 54 -11.04 -10.07 -3.09
N GLU A 55 -11.26 -10.03 -4.40
CA GLU A 55 -10.20 -10.19 -5.42
C GLU A 55 -9.87 -8.87 -6.10
N PHE A 56 -9.94 -7.76 -5.35
CA PHE A 56 -9.69 -6.41 -5.86
C PHE A 56 -10.43 -6.11 -7.19
N ASN A 57 -11.70 -6.53 -7.27
CA ASN A 57 -12.59 -6.29 -8.40
C ASN A 57 -13.73 -5.33 -8.04
N LEU A 58 -14.63 -5.04 -8.99
CA LEU A 58 -15.76 -4.13 -8.74
C LEU A 58 -16.65 -4.63 -7.59
N ALA A 59 -16.90 -5.93 -7.49
CA ALA A 59 -17.70 -6.50 -6.40
C ALA A 59 -17.03 -6.30 -5.03
N HIS A 60 -15.71 -6.38 -4.97
CA HIS A 60 -14.96 -6.05 -3.76
C HIS A 60 -15.16 -4.56 -3.38
N LEU A 61 -14.98 -3.65 -4.33
CA LEU A 61 -15.19 -2.21 -4.10
C LEU A 61 -16.64 -1.88 -3.69
N GLN A 62 -17.64 -2.57 -4.26
CA GLN A 62 -19.05 -2.46 -3.86
C GLN A 62 -19.28 -2.91 -2.42
N GLN A 63 -18.66 -4.00 -1.98
CA GLN A 63 -18.76 -4.48 -0.60
C GLN A 63 -18.10 -3.51 0.40
N ILE A 64 -16.95 -2.93 0.05
CA ILE A 64 -16.33 -1.86 0.85
C ILE A 64 -17.29 -0.67 0.97
N HIS A 65 -17.86 -0.21 -0.13
CA HIS A 65 -18.83 0.88 -0.11
C HIS A 65 -20.08 0.53 0.72
N GLN A 66 -20.60 -0.69 0.60
CA GLN A 66 -21.71 -1.18 1.43
C GLN A 66 -21.35 -1.12 2.92
N ARG A 67 -20.13 -1.53 3.28
CA ARG A 67 -19.68 -1.52 4.68
C ARG A 67 -19.53 -0.11 5.24
N LEU A 68 -19.01 0.82 4.43
CA LEU A 68 -18.81 2.21 4.84
C LEU A 68 -20.11 3.01 4.98
N PHE A 69 -21.07 2.77 4.09
CA PHE A 69 -22.24 3.65 3.93
C PHE A 69 -23.59 2.96 4.14
N GLY A 70 -23.60 1.68 4.48
CA GLY A 70 -24.82 0.89 4.63
C GLY A 70 -25.78 1.39 5.70
N ASP A 71 -25.25 2.03 6.75
CA ASP A 71 -26.05 2.68 7.81
C ASP A 71 -26.74 3.96 7.34
N VAL A 72 -26.20 4.63 6.30
CA VAL A 72 -26.64 5.95 5.85
C VAL A 72 -27.51 5.86 4.61
N TYR A 73 -27.14 5.03 3.64
CA TYR A 73 -27.77 4.98 2.32
C TYR A 73 -28.34 3.61 1.99
N GLU A 74 -29.57 3.56 1.49
CA GLU A 74 -30.20 2.32 1.00
C GLU A 74 -29.53 1.77 -0.27
N TRP A 75 -28.86 2.64 -1.00
CA TRP A 75 -28.15 2.33 -2.23
C TRP A 75 -26.66 2.05 -2.00
N ALA A 76 -26.19 1.97 -0.75
CA ALA A 76 -24.81 1.60 -0.48
C ALA A 76 -24.44 0.30 -1.21
N GLY A 77 -23.22 0.24 -1.74
CA GLY A 77 -22.74 -0.88 -2.55
C GLY A 77 -23.36 -1.02 -3.94
N LYS A 78 -24.34 -0.19 -4.31
CA LYS A 78 -24.94 -0.19 -5.65
C LYS A 78 -24.24 0.81 -6.57
N ILE A 79 -24.01 0.39 -7.81
CA ILE A 79 -23.51 1.26 -8.88
C ILE A 79 -24.55 2.35 -9.15
N ARG A 80 -24.09 3.58 -9.37
CA ARG A 80 -24.99 4.70 -9.70
C ARG A 80 -25.73 4.47 -11.01
N THR A 81 -26.88 5.10 -11.14
CA THR A 81 -27.78 5.00 -12.31
C THR A 81 -27.94 6.33 -13.04
N VAL A 82 -27.07 7.30 -12.72
CA VAL A 82 -27.04 8.64 -13.32
C VAL A 82 -25.61 9.05 -13.58
N ASP A 83 -25.40 9.89 -14.59
CA ASP A 83 -24.11 10.51 -14.86
C ASP A 83 -23.82 11.64 -13.87
N ILE A 84 -22.55 11.75 -13.49
CA ILE A 84 -22.06 12.75 -12.54
C ILE A 84 -20.77 13.38 -13.04
N SER A 85 -20.54 14.62 -12.64
CA SER A 85 -19.33 15.39 -12.89
C SER A 85 -18.95 16.19 -11.66
N LYS A 86 -17.65 16.46 -11.47
CA LYS A 86 -17.15 17.31 -10.39
C LYS A 86 -16.32 18.43 -11.00
N GLY A 87 -16.83 19.66 -10.91
CA GLY A 87 -16.26 20.78 -11.66
C GLY A 87 -16.36 20.52 -13.16
N THR A 88 -15.22 20.59 -13.86
CA THR A 88 -15.13 20.32 -15.31
C THR A 88 -14.86 18.84 -15.64
N THR A 89 -14.61 17.99 -14.63
CA THR A 89 -14.31 16.57 -14.82
C THR A 89 -15.60 15.76 -14.90
N ARG A 90 -15.85 15.14 -16.05
CA ARG A 90 -16.94 14.17 -16.23
C ARG A 90 -16.41 12.76 -15.97
N PHE A 91 -17.11 12.00 -15.13
CA PHE A 91 -16.74 10.60 -14.86
C PHE A 91 -17.30 9.67 -15.93
N ALA A 92 -16.96 8.37 -15.86
CA ALA A 92 -17.48 7.36 -16.80
C ALA A 92 -19.02 7.41 -16.94
N SER A 93 -19.56 7.06 -18.11
CA SER A 93 -21.02 6.90 -18.22
C SER A 93 -21.49 5.80 -17.26
N HIS A 94 -22.60 6.03 -16.55
CA HIS A 94 -23.09 5.04 -15.58
C HIS A 94 -23.39 3.68 -16.22
N GLU A 95 -23.86 3.66 -17.47
CA GLU A 95 -24.15 2.44 -18.24
C GLU A 95 -22.89 1.62 -18.55
N GLN A 96 -21.72 2.27 -18.56
CA GLN A 96 -20.44 1.66 -18.93
C GLN A 96 -19.62 1.22 -17.72
N ILE A 97 -20.02 1.55 -16.49
CA ILE A 97 -19.25 1.21 -15.28
C ILE A 97 -18.98 -0.30 -15.20
N ALA A 98 -20.01 -1.12 -15.44
CA ALA A 98 -19.88 -2.57 -15.38
C ALA A 98 -18.95 -3.15 -16.46
N SER A 99 -18.85 -2.51 -17.63
CA SER A 99 -17.97 -2.95 -18.72
C SER A 99 -16.54 -2.40 -18.59
N TYR A 100 -16.36 -1.23 -17.98
CA TYR A 100 -15.06 -0.60 -17.76
C TYR A 100 -14.34 -1.12 -16.52
N ALA A 101 -15.03 -1.44 -15.43
CA ALA A 101 -14.37 -1.88 -14.21
C ALA A 101 -13.46 -3.11 -14.40
N PRO A 102 -13.85 -4.17 -15.14
CA PRO A 102 -12.96 -5.29 -15.42
C PRO A 102 -11.71 -4.92 -16.25
N GLN A 103 -11.76 -3.84 -17.03
CA GLN A 103 -10.62 -3.36 -17.81
C GLN A 103 -9.56 -2.75 -16.90
N ILE A 104 -9.96 -2.25 -15.73
CA ILE A 104 -9.06 -1.73 -14.69
C ILE A 104 -8.59 -2.88 -13.79
N THR A 105 -9.51 -3.74 -13.33
CA THR A 105 -9.19 -4.71 -12.26
C THR A 105 -8.51 -5.99 -12.78
N ARG A 106 -8.69 -6.37 -14.05
CA ARG A 106 -7.99 -7.54 -14.62
C ARG A 106 -6.48 -7.30 -14.77
N PRO A 107 -6.00 -6.14 -15.29
CA PRO A 107 -4.59 -5.79 -15.21
C PRO A 107 -4.03 -5.84 -13.78
N LEU A 108 -4.75 -5.29 -12.80
CA LEU A 108 -4.32 -5.31 -11.39
C LEU A 108 -4.12 -6.75 -10.88
N SER A 109 -5.04 -7.64 -11.23
CA SER A 109 -4.94 -9.07 -10.89
C SER A 109 -3.76 -9.75 -11.59
N ARG A 110 -3.51 -9.45 -12.87
CA ARG A 110 -2.35 -9.97 -13.63
C ARG A 110 -1.01 -9.48 -13.09
N GLU A 111 -0.98 -8.29 -12.48
CA GLU A 111 0.16 -7.74 -11.75
C GLU A 111 0.30 -8.34 -10.33
N GLY A 112 -0.42 -9.42 -10.00
CA GLY A 112 -0.32 -10.10 -8.71
C GLY A 112 -0.79 -9.23 -7.55
N HIS A 113 -1.72 -8.30 -7.79
CA HIS A 113 -2.20 -7.33 -6.80
C HIS A 113 -1.05 -6.51 -6.17
N LEU A 114 -0.03 -6.18 -6.97
CA LEU A 114 1.11 -5.34 -6.58
C LEU A 114 2.01 -5.94 -5.48
N LYS A 115 1.83 -7.22 -5.14
CA LYS A 115 2.64 -7.90 -4.13
C LYS A 115 4.10 -8.04 -4.61
N GLY A 116 5.05 -7.87 -3.69
CA GLY A 116 6.49 -8.01 -3.97
C GLY A 116 7.13 -6.86 -4.74
N LEU A 117 6.38 -5.80 -5.05
CA LEU A 117 6.92 -4.56 -5.61
C LEU A 117 7.69 -3.77 -4.55
N ALA A 118 8.74 -3.07 -4.97
CA ALA A 118 9.46 -2.11 -4.13
C ALA A 118 8.61 -0.85 -3.88
N PRO A 119 8.89 -0.03 -2.85
CA PRO A 119 8.05 1.12 -2.48
C PRO A 119 7.73 2.08 -3.63
N ASP A 120 8.72 2.41 -4.46
CA ASP A 120 8.54 3.33 -5.59
C ASP A 120 7.63 2.72 -6.67
N SER A 121 7.91 1.48 -7.09
CA SER A 121 7.10 0.77 -8.07
C SER A 121 5.69 0.47 -7.57
N PHE A 122 5.53 0.13 -6.29
CA PHE A 122 4.22 -0.04 -5.66
C PHE A 122 3.43 1.26 -5.74
N SER A 123 4.05 2.39 -5.36
CA SER A 123 3.40 3.70 -5.34
C SER A 123 2.99 4.16 -6.74
N GLU A 124 3.84 3.92 -7.75
CA GLU A 124 3.53 4.18 -9.15
C GLU A 124 2.30 3.40 -9.63
N ARG A 125 2.29 2.07 -9.44
CA ARG A 125 1.18 1.23 -9.87
C ARG A 125 -0.09 1.50 -9.07
N ALA A 126 0.00 1.64 -7.76
CA ALA A 126 -1.14 1.98 -6.91
C ALA A 126 -1.72 3.36 -7.28
N GLY A 127 -0.88 4.33 -7.62
CA GLY A 127 -1.30 5.66 -8.08
C GLY A 127 -2.06 5.61 -9.39
N HIS A 128 -1.61 4.78 -10.34
CA HIS A 128 -2.33 4.50 -11.58
C HIS A 128 -3.71 3.90 -11.30
N TYR A 129 -3.82 2.81 -10.52
CA TYR A 129 -5.10 2.17 -10.24
C TYR A 129 -6.07 3.05 -9.44
N LEU A 130 -5.56 3.85 -8.49
CA LEU A 130 -6.36 4.83 -7.77
C LEU A 130 -6.93 5.88 -8.75
N GLY A 131 -6.10 6.38 -9.67
CA GLY A 131 -6.51 7.28 -10.74
C GLY A 131 -7.63 6.70 -11.60
N GLU A 132 -7.43 5.50 -12.16
CA GLU A 132 -8.40 4.80 -13.01
C GLU A 132 -9.74 4.57 -12.28
N LEU A 133 -9.71 4.10 -11.03
CA LEU A 133 -10.91 3.92 -10.22
C LEU A 133 -11.61 5.25 -9.90
N ASN A 134 -10.85 6.33 -9.74
CA ASN A 134 -11.39 7.67 -9.53
C ASN A 134 -12.08 8.22 -10.79
N VAL A 135 -11.61 7.88 -12.00
CA VAL A 135 -12.31 8.18 -13.26
C VAL A 135 -13.58 7.32 -13.42
N LEU A 136 -13.52 6.03 -13.07
CA LEU A 136 -14.67 5.13 -13.08
C LEU A 136 -15.83 5.68 -12.21
N HIS A 137 -15.50 6.16 -11.01
CA HIS A 137 -16.41 6.83 -10.07
C HIS A 137 -17.77 6.09 -9.93
N PRO A 138 -17.77 4.82 -9.47
CA PRO A 138 -18.90 3.91 -9.68
C PRO A 138 -20.14 4.20 -8.82
N PHE A 139 -20.03 5.00 -7.76
CA PHE A 139 -21.10 5.25 -6.80
C PHE A 139 -21.64 6.68 -6.90
N ARG A 140 -22.83 6.93 -6.33
CA ARG A 140 -23.44 8.26 -6.34
C ARG A 140 -22.73 9.24 -5.39
N GLU A 141 -22.29 8.77 -4.24
CA GLU A 141 -21.46 9.49 -3.28
C GLU A 141 -20.55 8.46 -2.58
N GLY A 142 -19.50 8.89 -1.86
CA GLY A 142 -18.65 7.97 -1.10
C GLY A 142 -17.49 7.35 -1.90
N ASN A 143 -17.34 7.68 -3.19
CA ASN A 143 -16.29 7.14 -4.07
C ASN A 143 -14.88 7.29 -3.49
N GLY A 144 -14.47 8.51 -3.12
CA GLY A 144 -13.11 8.75 -2.64
C GLY A 144 -12.75 7.99 -1.36
N ARG A 145 -13.71 7.80 -0.44
CA ARG A 145 -13.50 6.99 0.78
C ARG A 145 -13.40 5.51 0.44
N SER A 146 -14.33 5.00 -0.38
CA SER A 146 -14.32 3.59 -0.80
C SER A 146 -13.06 3.22 -1.58
N ILE A 147 -12.59 4.08 -2.48
CA ILE A 147 -11.37 3.86 -3.27
C ILE A 147 -10.13 3.91 -2.37
N ARG A 148 -10.05 4.83 -1.40
CA ARG A 148 -8.91 4.86 -0.45
C ARG A 148 -8.87 3.64 0.45
N GLU A 149 -10.01 3.14 0.92
CA GLU A 149 -10.07 1.88 1.67
C GLU A 149 -9.63 0.70 0.80
N PHE A 150 -10.09 0.64 -0.46
CA PHE A 150 -9.70 -0.40 -1.41
C PHE A 150 -8.18 -0.40 -1.68
N ILE A 151 -7.59 0.78 -1.92
CA ILE A 151 -6.14 0.92 -2.12
C ILE A 151 -5.37 0.70 -0.82
N GLY A 152 -5.95 1.07 0.33
CA GLY A 152 -5.38 0.79 1.65
C GLY A 152 -5.28 -0.71 1.93
N GLN A 153 -6.33 -1.48 1.65
CA GLN A 153 -6.30 -2.95 1.74
C GLN A 153 -5.32 -3.56 0.73
N LEU A 154 -5.25 -3.02 -0.49
CA LEU A 154 -4.28 -3.46 -1.50
C LEU A 154 -2.84 -3.26 -1.01
N ALA A 155 -2.57 -2.11 -0.39
CA ALA A 155 -1.27 -1.82 0.22
C ALA A 155 -0.96 -2.78 1.37
N HIS A 156 -1.93 -2.99 2.25
CA HIS A 156 -1.78 -3.87 3.41
C HIS A 156 -1.44 -5.31 2.96
N ASP A 157 -2.16 -5.84 1.97
CA ASP A 157 -1.89 -7.16 1.39
C ASP A 157 -0.53 -7.26 0.68
N ALA A 158 0.07 -6.12 0.31
CA ALA A 158 1.41 -6.03 -0.27
C ALA A 158 2.51 -5.74 0.77
N GLY A 159 2.17 -5.66 2.07
CA GLY A 159 3.11 -5.40 3.17
C GLY A 159 3.35 -3.92 3.46
N TYR A 160 2.43 -3.04 3.02
CA TYR A 160 2.52 -1.59 3.17
C TYR A 160 1.30 -1.00 3.89
N GLY A 161 1.49 0.18 4.51
CA GLY A 161 0.41 1.02 4.98
C GLY A 161 0.40 2.34 4.22
N ILE A 162 -0.76 2.97 4.05
CA ILE A 162 -0.84 4.33 3.50
C ILE A 162 -1.50 5.23 4.54
N ASP A 163 -0.79 6.25 4.98
CA ASP A 163 -1.33 7.26 5.87
C ASP A 163 -2.06 8.36 5.08
N TRP A 164 -3.37 8.24 5.00
CA TRP A 164 -4.19 9.24 4.33
C TRP A 164 -4.43 10.50 5.17
N GLN A 165 -4.13 10.50 6.47
CA GLN A 165 -4.39 11.65 7.36
C GLN A 165 -3.46 12.83 7.04
N GLY A 166 -2.23 12.55 6.60
CA GLY A 166 -1.26 13.56 6.17
C GLY A 166 -1.54 14.17 4.80
N VAL A 167 -2.50 13.66 4.04
CA VAL A 167 -2.76 14.11 2.66
C VAL A 167 -3.79 15.25 2.65
N GLU A 168 -3.33 16.45 2.30
CA GLU A 168 -4.22 17.59 2.13
C GLU A 168 -5.24 17.37 1.00
N ARG A 169 -6.48 17.84 1.24
CA ARG A 169 -7.57 17.75 0.26
C ARG A 169 -7.24 18.42 -1.07
N VAL A 170 -6.48 19.52 -1.04
CA VAL A 170 -6.08 20.27 -2.23
C VAL A 170 -5.12 19.44 -3.09
N GLU A 171 -4.12 18.81 -2.48
CA GLU A 171 -3.17 17.97 -3.21
C GLU A 171 -3.81 16.71 -3.79
N MET A 172 -4.68 16.04 -3.02
CA MET A 172 -5.47 14.92 -3.54
C MET A 172 -6.35 15.33 -4.74
N THR A 173 -6.92 16.55 -4.70
CA THR A 173 -7.74 17.06 -5.80
C THR A 173 -6.90 17.33 -7.05
N LYS A 174 -5.72 17.96 -6.92
CA LYS A 174 -4.80 18.18 -8.04
C LYS A 174 -4.36 16.85 -8.66
N ALA A 175 -3.92 15.91 -7.84
CA ALA A 175 -3.50 14.59 -8.30
C ALA A 175 -4.62 13.85 -9.02
N SER A 176 -5.86 13.99 -8.56
CA SER A 176 -7.04 13.40 -9.22
C SER A 176 -7.33 14.01 -10.59
N ILE A 177 -7.10 15.33 -10.76
CA ILE A 177 -7.32 16.03 -12.03
C ILE A 177 -6.23 15.67 -13.04
N GLU A 178 -4.96 15.65 -12.62
CA GLU A 178 -3.83 15.23 -13.46
C GLU A 178 -3.99 13.77 -13.89
N ALA A 179 -4.38 12.87 -12.96
CA ALA A 179 -4.63 11.47 -13.29
C ALA A 179 -5.76 11.29 -14.31
N TYR A 180 -6.82 12.11 -14.23
CA TYR A 180 -7.90 12.12 -15.22
C TYR A 180 -7.40 12.55 -16.63
N GLN A 181 -6.34 13.36 -16.69
CA GLN A 181 -5.69 13.77 -17.94
C GLN A 181 -4.64 12.76 -18.44
N GLY A 182 -4.50 11.61 -17.76
CA GLY A 182 -3.58 10.54 -18.11
C GLY A 182 -2.24 10.57 -17.37
N ASP A 183 -2.03 11.49 -16.43
CA ASP A 183 -0.79 11.60 -15.64
C ASP A 183 -1.02 11.28 -14.16
N SER A 184 -0.66 10.06 -13.75
CA SER A 184 -0.78 9.61 -12.37
C SER A 184 0.48 9.85 -11.52
N GLN A 185 1.49 10.59 -12.00
CA GLN A 185 2.75 10.78 -11.27
C GLN A 185 2.56 11.48 -9.93
N ARG A 186 1.75 12.55 -9.86
CA ARG A 186 1.48 13.21 -8.57
C ARG A 186 0.75 12.28 -7.60
N MET A 187 -0.16 11.45 -8.10
CA MET A 187 -0.83 10.45 -7.28
C MET A 187 0.16 9.44 -6.70
N ALA A 188 1.09 8.96 -7.53
CA ALA A 188 2.17 8.08 -7.10
C ALA A 188 3.06 8.74 -6.03
N CYS A 189 3.45 10.00 -6.22
CA CYS A 189 4.23 10.76 -5.24
C CYS A 189 3.48 10.94 -3.91
N LEU A 190 2.17 11.21 -3.95
CA LEU A 190 1.35 11.31 -2.74
C LEU A 190 1.31 9.98 -1.98
N ILE A 191 1.10 8.86 -2.68
CA ILE A 191 1.14 7.54 -2.05
C ILE A 191 2.53 7.30 -1.47
N ARG A 192 3.59 7.55 -2.25
CA ARG A 192 4.97 7.26 -1.86
C ARG A 192 5.41 8.03 -0.61
N SER A 193 5.05 9.30 -0.51
CA SER A 193 5.38 10.16 0.63
C SER A 193 4.64 9.78 1.91
N ASN A 194 3.52 9.06 1.80
CA ASN A 194 2.71 8.60 2.92
C ASN A 194 2.72 7.08 3.08
N LEU A 195 3.61 6.38 2.37
CA LEU A 195 3.74 4.94 2.41
C LEU A 195 4.58 4.52 3.62
N ARG A 196 4.04 3.59 4.40
CA ARG A 196 4.71 2.91 5.50
C ARG A 196 5.07 1.50 5.08
N ASP A 197 6.27 1.07 5.44
CA ASP A 197 6.72 -0.31 5.19
C ASP A 197 6.43 -1.14 6.44
N LEU A 198 5.25 -1.78 6.48
CA LEU A 198 4.77 -2.51 7.66
C LEU A 198 5.66 -3.71 7.98
N GLU A 199 6.20 -4.35 6.95
CA GLU A 199 7.14 -5.45 7.11
C GLU A 199 8.45 -4.99 7.74
N ARG A 200 8.92 -3.78 7.40
CA ARG A 200 10.08 -3.18 8.06
C ARG A 200 9.77 -2.81 9.51
N GLU A 201 8.62 -2.21 9.77
CA GLU A 201 8.19 -1.87 11.14
C GLU A 201 8.13 -3.11 12.02
N TYR A 202 7.51 -4.19 11.53
CA TYR A 202 7.46 -5.46 12.23
C TYR A 202 8.85 -6.09 12.44
N ALA A 203 9.74 -5.98 11.45
CA ALA A 203 11.11 -6.45 11.58
C ALA A 203 11.89 -5.70 12.68
N VAL A 204 11.66 -4.39 12.81
CA VAL A 204 12.23 -3.56 13.88
C VAL A 204 11.66 -3.97 15.23
N ASP A 205 10.36 -4.21 15.34
CA ASP A 205 9.73 -4.63 16.58
C ASP A 205 10.23 -6.01 17.03
N LEU A 206 10.42 -6.95 16.08
CA LEU A 206 11.03 -8.25 16.39
C LEU A 206 12.48 -8.11 16.87
N ALA A 207 13.27 -7.24 16.23
CA ALA A 207 14.64 -6.96 16.64
C ALA A 207 14.69 -6.40 18.08
N LYS A 208 13.79 -5.47 18.42
CA LYS A 208 13.66 -4.90 19.78
C LYS A 208 13.18 -5.92 20.80
N ALA A 209 12.27 -6.82 20.44
CA ALA A 209 11.80 -7.86 21.33
C ALA A 209 12.92 -8.83 21.75
N VAL A 210 13.92 -9.03 20.88
CA VAL A 210 15.06 -9.93 21.14
C VAL A 210 16.23 -9.23 21.83
N ALA A 211 16.63 -8.05 21.35
CA ALA A 211 17.82 -7.34 21.86
C ALA A 211 17.52 -6.17 22.81
N GLY A 212 16.25 -5.89 23.08
CA GLY A 212 15.78 -4.79 23.93
C GLY A 212 15.54 -3.48 23.18
N GLU A 213 14.84 -2.55 23.84
CA GLU A 213 14.36 -1.29 23.24
C GLU A 213 15.46 -0.34 22.73
N ARG A 214 16.69 -0.45 23.25
CA ARG A 214 17.82 0.42 22.89
C ARG A 214 18.65 -0.12 21.72
N VAL A 215 18.20 -1.20 21.09
CA VAL A 215 18.90 -1.80 19.94
C VAL A 215 18.95 -0.82 18.77
N HIS A 216 20.11 -0.73 18.14
CA HIS A 216 20.30 0.06 16.93
C HIS A 216 19.97 -0.81 15.72
N VAL A 217 18.90 -0.47 14.99
CA VAL A 217 18.46 -1.23 13.80
C VAL A 217 18.79 -0.46 12.53
N VAL A 218 19.60 -1.06 11.66
CA VAL A 218 20.02 -0.48 10.37
C VAL A 218 19.57 -1.34 9.20
N LEU A 219 19.46 -0.73 8.02
CA LEU A 219 19.30 -1.47 6.77
C LEU A 219 20.68 -1.85 6.22
N ALA A 220 20.77 -3.04 5.62
CA ALA A 220 21.95 -3.46 4.91
C ALA A 220 22.28 -2.49 3.75
N ALA A 221 23.54 -2.11 3.63
CA ALA A 221 24.02 -1.18 2.62
C ALA A 221 24.83 -1.92 1.53
N PRO A 222 24.72 -1.50 0.25
CA PRO A 222 25.59 -2.01 -0.81
C PRO A 222 27.07 -1.81 -0.48
N GLY A 223 27.93 -2.76 -0.88
CA GLY A 223 29.38 -2.70 -0.64
C GLY A 223 29.81 -3.00 0.80
N ARG A 224 28.89 -3.45 1.67
CA ARG A 224 29.19 -3.87 3.04
C ARG A 224 29.05 -5.37 3.21
N ASP A 225 29.80 -5.88 4.18
CA ASP A 225 29.79 -7.27 4.60
C ASP A 225 29.30 -7.33 6.04
N TYR A 226 28.49 -8.35 6.33
CA TYR A 226 27.82 -8.55 7.60
C TYR A 226 28.04 -9.98 8.07
N GLU A 227 28.45 -10.17 9.31
CA GLU A 227 28.61 -11.50 9.91
C GLU A 227 27.88 -11.51 11.25
N GLY A 228 27.04 -12.51 11.47
CA GLY A 228 26.12 -12.44 12.60
C GLY A 228 25.10 -13.57 12.67
N ALA A 229 24.42 -13.65 13.80
CA ALA A 229 23.37 -14.62 14.05
C ALA A 229 22.06 -14.19 13.38
N VAL A 230 21.38 -15.10 12.70
CA VAL A 230 20.02 -14.87 12.21
C VAL A 230 19.06 -14.89 13.39
N ILE A 231 18.35 -13.79 13.61
CA ILE A 231 17.35 -13.71 14.67
C ILE A 231 16.00 -14.23 14.18
N GLY A 232 15.64 -13.87 12.95
CA GLY A 232 14.37 -14.24 12.36
C GLY A 232 14.16 -13.55 11.03
N SER A 233 12.92 -13.60 10.55
CA SER A 233 12.54 -12.92 9.32
C SER A 233 11.07 -12.55 9.32
N THR A 234 10.75 -11.49 8.58
CA THR A 234 9.41 -11.21 8.08
C THR A 234 9.31 -11.70 6.63
N GLU A 235 8.20 -11.45 5.94
CA GLU A 235 8.07 -11.78 4.51
C GLU A 235 9.11 -11.04 3.65
N ARG A 236 9.47 -9.81 4.05
CA ARG A 236 10.38 -8.95 3.28
C ARG A 236 11.77 -8.78 3.87
N TYR A 237 11.96 -8.98 5.17
CA TYR A 237 13.25 -8.72 5.83
C TYR A 237 13.80 -9.95 6.54
N LEU A 238 15.09 -10.19 6.39
CA LEU A 238 15.88 -11.05 7.27
C LEU A 238 16.51 -10.16 8.34
N ILE A 239 16.48 -10.60 9.59
CA ILE A 239 17.01 -9.86 10.74
C ILE A 239 18.25 -10.59 11.24
N GLN A 240 19.39 -9.88 11.23
CA GLN A 240 20.68 -10.41 11.64
C GLN A 240 21.27 -9.57 12.77
N GLU A 241 21.68 -10.21 13.86
CA GLU A 241 22.46 -9.58 14.93
C GLU A 241 23.95 -9.61 14.59
N GLN A 242 24.61 -8.46 14.57
CA GLN A 242 26.01 -8.36 14.16
C GLN A 242 26.97 -8.90 15.22
N LYS A 243 27.92 -9.71 14.76
CA LYS A 243 29.01 -10.24 15.59
C LYS A 243 29.92 -9.11 16.06
N GLY A 244 30.26 -9.11 17.34
CA GLY A 244 31.15 -8.11 17.95
C GLY A 244 30.51 -6.75 18.24
N HIS A 245 29.25 -6.53 17.85
CA HIS A 245 28.49 -5.31 18.12
C HIS A 245 27.20 -5.67 18.85
N ALA A 246 27.31 -5.91 20.16
CA ALA A 246 26.16 -6.23 21.00
C ALA A 246 25.11 -5.11 20.91
N GLY A 247 23.94 -5.43 20.38
CA GLY A 247 22.84 -4.47 20.19
C GLY A 247 22.81 -3.75 18.84
N GLU A 248 23.53 -4.21 17.82
CA GLU A 248 23.33 -3.79 16.42
C GLU A 248 22.63 -4.87 15.60
N MET A 249 21.46 -4.53 15.06
CA MET A 249 20.63 -5.39 14.22
C MET A 249 20.61 -4.87 12.80
N VAL A 250 20.82 -5.74 11.83
CA VAL A 250 20.81 -5.42 10.41
C VAL A 250 19.61 -6.10 9.75
N LEU A 251 18.82 -5.29 9.06
CA LEU A 251 17.71 -5.73 8.23
C LEU A 251 18.17 -5.88 6.79
N HIS A 252 18.06 -7.09 6.26
CA HIS A 252 18.39 -7.40 4.88
C HIS A 252 17.11 -7.60 4.09
N SER A 253 16.96 -6.90 2.97
CA SER A 253 15.86 -7.16 2.03
C SER A 253 15.97 -8.58 1.50
N ARG A 254 15.00 -9.45 1.77
CA ARG A 254 15.01 -10.86 1.34
C ARG A 254 15.05 -10.99 -0.18
N ARG A 255 14.41 -10.06 -0.90
CA ARG A 255 14.44 -10.06 -2.37
C ARG A 255 15.83 -9.76 -2.94
N ALA A 256 16.70 -9.14 -2.15
CA ALA A 256 18.08 -8.90 -2.53
C ALA A 256 19.00 -10.08 -2.20
N LEU A 257 18.56 -11.07 -1.43
CA LEU A 257 19.42 -12.15 -0.96
C LEU A 257 19.40 -13.37 -1.89
N LEU A 258 20.57 -13.95 -2.11
CA LEU A 258 20.76 -15.26 -2.72
C LEU A 258 21.16 -16.29 -1.65
N ASN A 259 20.87 -17.58 -1.87
CA ASN A 259 21.13 -18.67 -0.93
C ASN A 259 20.43 -18.51 0.44
N LEU A 260 19.19 -18.03 0.40
CA LEU A 260 18.34 -17.82 1.60
C LEU A 260 18.09 -19.10 2.41
N ASP A 261 18.26 -20.29 1.82
CA ASP A 261 18.20 -21.58 2.49
C ASP A 261 19.23 -21.73 3.63
N LEU A 262 20.31 -20.95 3.58
CA LEU A 262 21.33 -20.91 4.63
C LEU A 262 20.90 -20.04 5.83
N ALA A 263 19.96 -19.11 5.65
CA ALA A 263 19.55 -18.12 6.63
C ALA A 263 18.50 -18.66 7.63
N VAL A 264 18.91 -19.67 8.40
CA VAL A 264 18.08 -20.32 9.42
C VAL A 264 18.21 -19.59 10.77
N PRO A 265 17.12 -19.28 11.48
CA PRO A 265 17.18 -18.67 12.82
C PRO A 265 18.12 -19.42 13.78
N GLY A 266 18.91 -18.65 14.54
CA GLY A 266 19.94 -19.13 15.45
C GLY A 266 21.29 -19.47 14.80
N ARG A 267 21.40 -19.51 13.47
CA ARG A 267 22.68 -19.77 12.78
C ARG A 267 23.46 -18.49 12.56
N VAL A 268 24.78 -18.61 12.67
CA VAL A 268 25.71 -17.55 12.25
C VAL A 268 25.98 -17.69 10.75
N ILE A 269 25.76 -16.60 10.02
CA ILE A 269 25.99 -16.51 8.57
C ILE A 269 26.78 -15.25 8.24
N GLY A 270 27.44 -15.27 7.07
CA GLY A 270 27.98 -14.09 6.42
C GLY A 270 27.03 -13.62 5.31
N ILE A 271 26.85 -12.32 5.14
CA ILE A 271 26.13 -11.72 4.02
C ILE A 271 27.00 -10.63 3.40
N ARG A 272 27.43 -10.82 2.15
CA ARG A 272 28.23 -9.84 1.41
C ARG A 272 27.42 -9.15 0.33
N TYR A 273 27.63 -7.85 0.16
CA TYR A 273 27.05 -7.07 -0.94
C TYR A 273 28.15 -6.61 -1.92
N PRO A 274 28.73 -7.53 -2.72
CA PRO A 274 29.94 -7.27 -3.50
C PRO A 274 29.76 -6.13 -4.52
N HIS A 275 28.72 -6.18 -5.36
CA HIS A 275 28.39 -5.13 -6.33
C HIS A 275 26.89 -5.14 -6.66
N GLY A 276 26.26 -3.96 -6.69
CA GLY A 276 24.80 -3.86 -6.79
C GLY A 276 24.12 -4.32 -5.50
N GLY A 277 22.88 -3.90 -5.27
CA GLY A 277 22.18 -4.18 -4.00
C GLY A 277 21.83 -5.65 -3.73
N VAL A 278 22.54 -6.62 -4.32
CA VAL A 278 22.35 -8.07 -4.15
C VAL A 278 23.30 -8.60 -3.07
N GLY A 279 22.75 -9.31 -2.09
CA GLY A 279 23.49 -9.91 -0.98
C GLY A 279 23.68 -11.42 -1.18
N LEU A 280 24.91 -11.90 -1.04
CA LEU A 280 25.25 -13.33 -1.06
C LEU A 280 25.30 -13.86 0.36
N VAL A 281 24.40 -14.79 0.69
CA VAL A 281 24.43 -15.49 1.99
C VAL A 281 25.42 -16.65 1.93
N GLU A 282 26.32 -16.71 2.91
CA GLU A 282 27.44 -17.65 2.97
C GLU A 282 27.61 -18.21 4.39
N ARG A 283 28.23 -19.38 4.51
CA ARG A 283 28.67 -19.90 5.81
C ARG A 283 30.00 -19.24 6.21
N PRO A 284 30.23 -18.95 7.50
CA PRO A 284 31.47 -18.33 7.97
C PRO A 284 32.74 -19.10 7.56
N GLU A 285 32.64 -20.43 7.51
CA GLU A 285 33.74 -21.34 7.16
C GLU A 285 34.24 -21.15 5.71
N LEU A 286 33.34 -20.84 4.76
CA LEU A 286 33.68 -20.62 3.35
C LEU A 286 34.38 -19.27 3.11
N GLN A 287 34.15 -18.28 3.97
CA GLN A 287 34.79 -16.96 3.87
C GLN A 287 36.28 -17.04 4.23
N ALA A 288 36.63 -17.83 5.24
CA ALA A 288 38.02 -18.05 5.64
C ALA A 288 38.83 -18.75 4.53
N GLU A 289 38.25 -19.77 3.89
CA GLU A 289 38.93 -20.50 2.80
C GLU A 289 39.12 -19.66 1.53
N GLN A 290 38.13 -18.85 1.14
CA GLN A 290 38.24 -17.97 -0.02
C GLN A 290 39.20 -16.79 0.21
N ALA A 291 39.19 -16.20 1.40
CA ALA A 291 40.15 -15.14 1.76
C ALA A 291 41.58 -15.69 1.79
N TYR A 292 41.78 -16.88 2.38
CA TYR A 292 43.07 -17.56 2.40
C TYR A 292 43.54 -17.89 0.98
N SER A 293 42.67 -18.41 0.11
CA SER A 293 43.01 -18.72 -1.28
C SER A 293 43.39 -17.48 -2.10
N MET A 294 42.65 -16.37 -1.98
CA MET A 294 42.96 -15.13 -2.70
C MET A 294 44.26 -14.47 -2.22
N GLN A 295 44.54 -14.53 -0.93
CA GLN A 295 45.80 -14.01 -0.37
C GLN A 295 46.99 -14.85 -0.81
N HIS A 296 46.84 -16.18 -0.84
CA HIS A 296 47.86 -17.10 -1.34
C HIS A 296 48.12 -16.99 -2.86
N GLN A 297 47.13 -16.50 -3.62
CA GLN A 297 47.27 -16.18 -5.04
C GLN A 297 47.99 -14.84 -5.25
N ARG A 298 47.61 -13.80 -4.50
CA ARG A 298 48.31 -12.51 -4.51
C ARG A 298 49.78 -12.62 -4.10
N ASP A 299 50.07 -13.38 -3.06
CA ASP A 299 51.45 -13.59 -2.60
C ASP A 299 52.28 -14.40 -3.61
N ARG A 300 51.65 -15.27 -4.41
CA ARG A 300 52.29 -15.95 -5.53
C ARG A 300 52.57 -15.03 -6.72
N ASP A 301 51.69 -14.06 -6.97
CA ASP A 301 51.82 -13.11 -8.08
C ASP A 301 52.78 -11.95 -7.76
N LEU A 302 52.94 -11.57 -6.49
CA LEU A 302 53.91 -10.56 -6.02
C LEU A 302 55.33 -11.11 -5.79
N GLY A 303 55.49 -12.43 -5.82
CA GLY A 303 56.79 -13.12 -5.64
C GLY A 303 57.50 -13.49 -6.94
N ARG A 304 57.14 -12.89 -8.08
CA ARG A 304 57.79 -13.09 -9.38
C ARG A 304 58.43 -11.81 -9.92
#